data_AF-A0A4Q4QN25-F1
#
_entry.id   AF-A0A4Q4QN25-F1
#
_cell.length_a   1.000
_cell.length_b   1.000
_cell.length_c   1.000
_cell.angle_alpha   90.00
_cell.angle_beta   90.00
_cell.angle_gamma   90.00
#
_symmetry.space_group_name_H-M   'P 1'
#
loop_
_entity.id
_entity.type
_entity.pdbx_description
1 polymer ?
#
loop_
_entity_poly.entity_id
_entity_poly.type
_entity_poly.pdbx_seq_one_letter_code
_entity_poly.pdbx_strand_id
1 'polypeptide(L)'
;MVIDVAPMLDHRRPWYRDDFTTFFSETTQKAILKPLLLLREIASVEFRGPVMPNIAVKLGNSMISDEHEDLDHSFHLITWIKELGVKSYYEGNMKSAISIWGDALMRLLCMRESKAWTKLMEMYGETSINRFATLLCSFGLNLTQAEIVRWREVSWSATRETDLDVVRMCRHQGYWKDGYTWTLPNVLAAKHFYRTALCIRLWRKTSETVVVLEPTSQAQMLAPYDPAIPKEQSNIKRWAGMF
;
A
#
# COMPACT_ATOMS: atom_id res chain seq x y z
N MET A 1 -25.63 3.38 0.46
CA MET A 1 -25.35 4.32 -0.66
C MET A 1 -26.25 3.98 -1.83
N VAL A 2 -26.84 4.98 -2.49
CA VAL A 2 -27.69 4.77 -3.67
C VAL A 2 -26.92 5.17 -4.92
N ILE A 3 -26.90 4.33 -5.94
CA ILE A 3 -26.30 4.61 -7.25
C ILE A 3 -27.40 4.60 -8.30
N ASP A 4 -27.68 5.77 -8.87
CA ASP A 4 -28.58 5.90 -10.03
C ASP A 4 -27.82 5.56 -11.31
N VAL A 5 -28.16 4.42 -11.91
CA VAL A 5 -27.53 3.94 -13.14
C VAL A 5 -28.38 4.38 -14.34
N ALA A 6 -27.78 5.17 -15.22
CA ALA A 6 -28.40 5.63 -16.46
C ALA A 6 -29.78 6.31 -16.27
N PRO A 7 -29.91 7.31 -15.38
CA PRO A 7 -31.19 7.98 -15.10
C PRO A 7 -31.83 8.64 -16.34
N MET A 8 -31.04 8.89 -17.39
CA MET A 8 -31.50 9.38 -18.70
C MET A 8 -32.39 8.39 -19.48
N LEU A 9 -32.55 7.17 -18.99
CA LEU A 9 -33.45 6.16 -19.53
C LEU A 9 -34.86 6.22 -18.92
N ASP A 10 -35.02 6.85 -17.76
CA ASP A 10 -36.32 7.00 -17.09
C ASP A 10 -37.19 8.08 -17.76
N HIS A 11 -36.65 8.83 -18.72
CA HIS A 11 -37.34 9.89 -19.43
C HIS A 11 -38.02 9.34 -20.68
N ARG A 12 -39.32 9.64 -20.87
CA ARG A 12 -40.06 9.29 -22.10
C ARG A 12 -39.34 9.83 -23.32
N ARG A 13 -38.92 8.93 -24.21
CA ARG A 13 -38.21 9.28 -25.42
C ARG A 13 -39.16 9.60 -26.57
N PRO A 14 -38.75 10.48 -27.49
CA PRO A 14 -39.43 10.63 -28.76
C PRO A 14 -39.41 9.31 -29.54
N TRP A 15 -40.53 8.98 -30.18
CA TRP A 15 -40.78 7.73 -30.89
C TRP A 15 -39.82 7.42 -32.06
N TYR A 16 -39.05 8.42 -32.51
CA TYR A 16 -38.14 8.32 -33.66
C TYR A 16 -36.68 8.02 -33.28
N ARG A 17 -36.37 7.82 -31.99
CA ARG A 17 -35.02 7.47 -31.53
C ARG A 17 -34.93 5.99 -31.21
N ASP A 18 -33.82 5.37 -31.61
CA ASP A 18 -33.52 3.97 -31.30
C ASP A 18 -33.54 3.72 -29.79
N ASP A 19 -34.05 2.54 -29.43
CA ASP A 19 -34.03 2.05 -28.07
C ASP A 19 -32.60 1.67 -27.66
N PHE A 20 -32.24 1.97 -26.42
CA PHE A 20 -30.93 1.66 -25.86
C PHE A 20 -30.85 0.25 -25.26
N THR A 21 -31.89 -0.57 -25.39
CA THR A 21 -31.91 -1.97 -24.95
C THR A 21 -30.73 -2.79 -25.46
N THR A 22 -30.30 -2.59 -26.71
CA THR A 22 -29.11 -3.26 -27.28
C THR A 22 -27.80 -2.71 -26.71
N PHE A 23 -27.72 -1.39 -26.44
CA PHE A 23 -26.57 -0.77 -25.81
C PHE A 23 -26.42 -1.21 -24.35
N PHE A 24 -27.51 -1.28 -23.58
CA PHE A 24 -27.55 -1.78 -22.20
C PHE A 24 -27.66 -3.31 -22.12
N SER A 25 -26.98 -4.02 -23.02
CA SER A 25 -26.81 -5.48 -22.92
C SER A 25 -26.10 -5.88 -21.62
N GLU A 26 -26.22 -7.15 -21.22
CA GLU A 26 -25.51 -7.69 -20.05
C GLU A 26 -24.00 -7.41 -20.10
N THR A 27 -23.38 -7.53 -21.29
CA THR A 27 -21.95 -7.31 -21.49
C THR A 27 -21.56 -5.85 -21.23
N THR A 28 -22.34 -4.91 -21.76
CA THR A 28 -22.08 -3.47 -21.56
C THR A 28 -22.34 -3.05 -20.12
N GLN A 29 -23.42 -3.53 -19.50
CA GLN A 29 -23.71 -3.26 -18.10
C GLN A 29 -22.60 -3.77 -17.18
N LYS A 30 -22.09 -4.99 -17.41
CA LYS A 30 -20.91 -5.49 -16.69
C LYS A 30 -19.69 -4.61 -16.87
N ALA A 31 -19.42 -4.14 -18.08
CA ALA A 31 -18.27 -3.28 -18.36
C ALA A 31 -18.36 -1.92 -17.67
N ILE A 32 -19.54 -1.28 -17.71
CA ILE A 32 -19.81 0.03 -17.08
C ILE A 32 -19.76 -0.05 -15.56
N LEU A 33 -20.27 -1.14 -14.98
CA LEU A 33 -20.39 -1.29 -13.54
C LEU A 33 -19.13 -1.90 -12.88
N LYS A 34 -18.24 -2.54 -13.65
CA LYS A 34 -16.99 -3.13 -13.15
C LYS A 34 -16.13 -2.17 -12.31
N PRO A 35 -15.95 -0.88 -12.67
CA PRO A 35 -15.19 0.06 -11.86
C PRO A 35 -15.80 0.33 -10.47
N LEU A 36 -17.11 0.10 -10.27
CA LEU A 36 -17.75 0.27 -8.96
C LEU A 36 -17.29 -0.77 -7.94
N LEU A 37 -16.65 -1.85 -8.39
CA LEU A 37 -15.93 -2.78 -7.52
C LEU A 37 -14.76 -2.13 -6.77
N LEU A 38 -14.34 -0.92 -7.15
CA LEU A 38 -13.35 -0.14 -6.41
C LEU A 38 -13.94 0.60 -5.19
N LEU A 39 -15.28 0.65 -5.09
CA LEU A 39 -16.03 1.25 -3.96
C LEU A 39 -16.52 0.19 -2.95
N ARG A 40 -15.89 -0.99 -2.95
CA ARG A 40 -16.08 -2.02 -1.92
C ARG A 40 -15.74 -1.41 -0.55
N GLU A 41 -16.39 -1.88 0.52
CA GLU A 41 -16.37 -1.34 1.91
C GLU A 41 -17.44 -0.28 2.25
N ILE A 42 -18.17 0.29 1.28
CA ILE A 42 -19.33 1.14 1.58
C ILE A 42 -20.53 0.24 1.92
N ALA A 43 -20.94 0.21 3.19
CA ALA A 43 -22.06 -0.59 3.65
C ALA A 43 -23.34 -0.32 2.84
N SER A 44 -23.89 -1.41 2.28
CA SER A 44 -25.11 -1.49 1.44
C SER A 44 -25.15 -0.52 0.26
N VAL A 45 -24.98 -1.04 -0.95
CA VAL A 45 -25.17 -0.28 -2.20
C VAL A 45 -26.48 -0.69 -2.85
N GLU A 46 -27.38 0.28 -3.03
CA GLU A 46 -28.64 0.11 -3.75
C GLU A 46 -28.48 0.68 -5.17
N PHE A 47 -28.70 -0.15 -6.19
CA PHE A 47 -28.69 0.29 -7.58
C PHE A 47 -30.12 0.66 -8.00
N ARG A 48 -30.31 1.89 -8.50
CA ARG A 48 -31.59 2.37 -9.05
C ARG A 48 -31.47 2.62 -10.54
N GLY A 49 -32.56 2.42 -11.27
CA GLY A 49 -32.59 2.54 -12.74
C GLY A 49 -32.52 1.19 -13.47
N PRO A 50 -32.37 1.21 -14.81
CA PRO A 50 -32.44 0.02 -15.67
C PRO A 50 -31.15 -0.82 -15.63
N VAL A 51 -30.93 -1.48 -14.50
CA VAL A 51 -29.88 -2.50 -14.32
C VAL A 51 -30.54 -3.87 -14.30
N MET A 52 -29.95 -4.85 -14.98
CA MET A 52 -30.45 -6.22 -14.92
C MET A 52 -30.37 -6.73 -13.48
N PRO A 53 -31.46 -7.29 -12.89
CA PRO A 53 -31.49 -7.68 -11.48
C PRO A 53 -30.39 -8.66 -11.08
N ASN A 54 -30.04 -9.59 -11.97
CA ASN A 54 -28.97 -10.56 -11.75
C ASN A 54 -27.57 -9.90 -11.65
N ILE A 55 -27.31 -8.84 -12.42
CA ILE A 55 -26.07 -8.07 -12.37
C ILE A 55 -26.05 -7.22 -11.10
N ALA A 56 -27.16 -6.54 -10.76
CA ALA A 56 -27.27 -5.73 -9.55
C ALA A 56 -27.08 -6.57 -8.28
N VAL A 57 -27.70 -7.76 -8.21
CA VAL A 57 -27.55 -8.68 -7.08
C VAL A 57 -26.12 -9.24 -7.03
N LYS A 58 -25.54 -9.70 -8.15
CA LYS A 58 -24.16 -10.20 -8.15
C LYS A 58 -23.16 -9.11 -7.77
N LEU A 59 -23.35 -7.90 -8.25
CA LEU A 59 -22.49 -6.76 -7.96
C LEU A 59 -22.67 -6.32 -6.51
N GLY A 60 -23.90 -6.17 -6.02
CA GLY A 60 -24.20 -5.89 -4.62
C GLY A 60 -23.60 -6.94 -3.69
N ASN A 61 -23.77 -8.23 -4.01
CA ASN A 61 -23.14 -9.32 -3.26
C ASN A 61 -21.61 -9.28 -3.38
N SER A 62 -21.03 -8.90 -4.52
CA SER A 62 -19.58 -8.74 -4.68
C SER A 62 -19.02 -7.48 -4.00
N MET A 63 -19.89 -6.51 -3.72
CA MET A 63 -19.57 -5.29 -2.96
C MET A 63 -19.71 -5.51 -1.45
N ILE A 64 -20.56 -6.46 -1.05
CA ILE A 64 -20.78 -6.89 0.34
C ILE A 64 -19.83 -8.04 0.73
N SER A 65 -19.48 -8.92 -0.23
CA SER A 65 -18.48 -9.97 -0.07
C SER A 65 -17.11 -9.31 0.09
N ASP A 66 -16.46 -9.61 1.21
CA ASP A 66 -15.08 -9.18 1.47
C ASP A 66 -14.23 -9.59 0.25
N GLU A 67 -13.48 -8.65 -0.33
CA GLU A 67 -12.47 -8.89 -1.39
C GLU A 67 -11.52 -10.06 -1.03
N HIS A 68 -11.47 -10.38 0.25
CA HIS A 68 -10.63 -11.35 0.90
C HIS A 68 -11.26 -12.76 1.04
N GLU A 69 -12.30 -13.11 0.29
CA GLU A 69 -12.72 -14.53 0.20
C GLU A 69 -11.76 -15.37 -0.65
N ASP A 70 -11.02 -14.75 -1.58
CA ASP A 70 -9.88 -15.36 -2.29
C ASP A 70 -8.56 -14.70 -1.85
N LEU A 71 -8.02 -15.21 -0.75
CA LEU A 71 -6.86 -14.65 -0.06
C LEU A 71 -5.56 -14.87 -0.83
N ASP A 72 -5.41 -16.01 -1.49
CA ASP A 72 -4.25 -16.25 -2.34
C ASP A 72 -4.27 -15.28 -3.53
N HIS A 73 -5.44 -15.04 -4.13
CA HIS A 73 -5.57 -13.99 -5.15
C HIS A 73 -5.22 -12.60 -4.62
N SER A 74 -5.68 -12.25 -3.40
CA SER A 74 -5.33 -10.98 -2.76
C SER A 74 -3.82 -10.83 -2.55
N PHE A 75 -3.13 -11.87 -2.04
CA PHE A 75 -1.67 -11.84 -1.86
C PHE A 75 -0.92 -11.78 -3.19
N HIS A 76 -1.39 -12.50 -4.22
CA HIS A 76 -0.83 -12.42 -5.56
C HIS A 76 -0.98 -11.02 -6.15
N LEU A 77 -2.15 -10.41 -6.02
CA LEU A 77 -2.41 -9.04 -6.47
C LEU A 77 -1.50 -8.04 -5.75
N ILE A 78 -1.38 -8.13 -4.44
CA ILE A 78 -0.51 -7.24 -3.64
C ILE A 78 0.97 -7.42 -4.03
N THR A 79 1.39 -8.65 -4.29
CA THR A 79 2.76 -8.93 -4.78
C THR A 79 2.98 -8.31 -6.17
N TRP A 80 2.00 -8.43 -7.07
CA TRP A 80 2.05 -7.79 -8.38
C TRP A 80 2.08 -6.26 -8.28
N ILE A 81 1.30 -5.66 -7.37
CA ILE A 81 1.32 -4.21 -7.12
C ILE A 81 2.71 -3.76 -6.63
N LYS A 82 3.36 -4.56 -5.77
CA LYS A 82 4.74 -4.29 -5.34
C LYS A 82 5.69 -4.23 -6.54
N GLU A 83 5.62 -5.20 -7.45
CA GLU A 83 6.44 -5.25 -8.67
C GLU A 83 6.15 -4.08 -9.61
N LEU A 84 4.88 -3.71 -9.77
CA LEU A 84 4.47 -2.56 -10.58
C LEU A 84 5.07 -1.25 -10.05
N GLY A 85 5.03 -1.04 -8.74
CA GLY A 85 5.66 0.13 -8.12
C GLY A 85 7.18 0.11 -8.25
N VAL A 86 7.82 -1.07 -8.17
CA VAL A 86 9.26 -1.24 -8.43
C VAL A 86 9.60 -0.84 -9.86
N LYS A 87 8.79 -1.25 -10.83
CA LYS A 87 8.95 -0.84 -12.23
C LYS A 87 8.86 0.69 -12.37
N SER A 88 7.81 1.31 -11.85
CA SER A 88 7.67 2.78 -11.87
C SER A 88 8.85 3.51 -11.21
N TYR A 89 9.39 2.95 -10.11
CA TYR A 89 10.55 3.51 -9.43
C TYR A 89 11.80 3.48 -10.32
N TYR A 90 12.10 2.36 -10.98
CA TYR A 90 13.25 2.25 -11.87
C TYR A 90 13.10 3.06 -13.17
N GLU A 91 11.87 3.33 -13.61
CA GLU A 91 11.56 4.25 -14.71
C GLU A 91 11.70 5.74 -14.32
N GLY A 92 12.04 6.05 -13.06
CA GLY A 92 12.17 7.42 -12.56
C GLY A 92 10.84 8.09 -12.22
N ASN A 93 9.72 7.38 -12.35
CA ASN A 93 8.39 7.91 -12.04
C ASN A 93 8.08 7.76 -10.54
N MET A 94 8.75 8.56 -9.71
CA MET A 94 8.62 8.51 -8.25
C MET A 94 7.19 8.76 -7.77
N LYS A 95 6.46 9.69 -8.41
CA LYS A 95 5.07 9.98 -8.06
C LYS A 95 4.17 8.76 -8.25
N SER A 96 4.32 8.05 -9.37
CA SER A 96 3.60 6.80 -9.63
C SER A 96 3.98 5.73 -8.62
N ALA A 97 5.28 5.51 -8.39
CA ALA A 97 5.75 4.52 -7.42
C ALA A 97 5.21 4.77 -6.00
N ILE A 98 5.22 6.03 -5.55
CA ILE A 98 4.67 6.45 -4.26
C ILE A 98 3.16 6.17 -4.19
N SER A 99 2.39 6.58 -5.21
CA SER A 99 0.95 6.31 -5.24
C SER A 99 0.64 4.81 -5.18
N ILE A 100 1.31 4.02 -6.01
CA ILE A 100 1.09 2.56 -6.12
C ILE A 100 1.37 1.87 -4.79
N TRP A 101 2.50 2.17 -4.15
CA TRP A 101 2.86 1.56 -2.88
C TRP A 101 2.03 2.10 -1.71
N GLY A 102 1.62 3.37 -1.75
CA GLY A 102 0.76 3.99 -0.73
C GLY A 102 -0.62 3.36 -0.71
N ASP A 103 -1.22 3.18 -1.89
CA ASP A 103 -2.52 2.52 -2.03
C ASP A 103 -2.46 1.06 -1.55
N ALA A 104 -1.40 0.32 -1.90
CA ALA A 104 -1.19 -1.04 -1.41
C ALA A 104 -0.97 -1.12 0.10
N LEU A 105 -0.21 -0.18 0.67
CA LEU A 105 0.01 -0.09 2.11
C LEU A 105 -1.31 0.13 2.84
N MET A 106 -2.11 1.10 2.37
CA MET A 106 -3.43 1.39 2.96
C MET A 106 -4.38 0.20 2.88
N ARG A 107 -4.41 -0.50 1.75
CA ARG A 107 -5.21 -1.73 1.60
C ARG A 107 -4.80 -2.80 2.63
N LEU A 108 -3.50 -3.00 2.84
CA LEU A 108 -3.03 -3.94 3.88
C LEU A 108 -3.41 -3.45 5.29
N LEU A 109 -3.31 -2.16 5.59
CA LEU A 109 -3.75 -1.64 6.89
C LEU A 109 -5.25 -1.86 7.12
N CYS A 110 -6.09 -1.56 6.13
CA CYS A 110 -7.54 -1.82 6.20
C CYS A 110 -7.85 -3.31 6.33
N MET A 111 -7.16 -4.16 5.57
CA MET A 111 -7.34 -5.61 5.61
C MET A 111 -6.99 -6.20 6.99
N ARG A 112 -6.03 -5.62 7.73
CA ARG A 112 -5.72 -6.01 9.12
C ARG A 112 -6.88 -5.71 10.07
N GLU A 113 -7.57 -4.60 9.85
CA GLU A 113 -8.71 -4.16 10.69
C GLU A 113 -10.02 -4.86 10.31
N SER A 114 -10.06 -5.61 9.20
CA SER A 114 -11.28 -6.21 8.69
C SER A 114 -11.52 -7.63 9.21
N LYS A 115 -12.73 -8.14 8.97
CA LYS A 115 -13.09 -9.54 9.29
C LYS A 115 -12.25 -10.55 8.53
N ALA A 116 -11.66 -10.14 7.40
CA ALA A 116 -10.75 -10.98 6.64
C ALA A 116 -9.47 -11.33 7.38
N TRP A 117 -8.95 -10.41 8.20
CA TRP A 117 -7.80 -10.71 9.05
C TRP A 117 -8.10 -11.85 10.02
N THR A 118 -9.29 -11.84 10.63
CA THR A 118 -9.71 -12.90 11.55
C THR A 118 -9.76 -14.25 10.83
N LYS A 119 -10.39 -14.31 9.66
CA LYS A 119 -10.44 -15.53 8.82
C LYS A 119 -9.04 -15.99 8.39
N LEU A 120 -8.16 -15.06 8.01
CA LEU A 120 -6.77 -15.36 7.65
C LEU A 120 -5.99 -16.00 8.80
N MET A 121 -6.18 -15.45 9.99
CA MET A 121 -5.56 -15.94 11.22
C MET A 121 -6.07 -17.32 11.59
N GLU A 122 -7.36 -17.60 11.39
CA GLU A 122 -7.96 -18.92 11.60
C GLU A 122 -7.42 -19.97 10.61
N MET A 123 -7.25 -19.61 9.33
CA MET A 123 -6.86 -20.58 8.29
C MET A 123 -5.36 -20.87 8.25
N TYR A 124 -4.52 -19.87 8.46
CA TYR A 124 -3.07 -19.98 8.18
C TYR A 124 -2.19 -19.55 9.36
N GLY A 125 -2.77 -19.07 10.46
CA GLY A 125 -2.07 -18.73 11.69
C GLY A 125 -0.88 -17.78 11.48
N GLU A 126 0.26 -18.13 12.08
CA GLU A 126 1.46 -17.27 12.08
C GLU A 126 2.12 -17.13 10.71
N THR A 127 1.90 -18.06 9.79
CA THR A 127 2.42 -17.94 8.41
C THR A 127 1.79 -16.76 7.68
N SER A 128 0.50 -16.50 7.92
CA SER A 128 -0.17 -15.29 7.43
C SER A 128 0.44 -14.03 8.02
N ILE A 129 0.68 -14.00 9.34
CA ILE A 129 1.33 -12.86 9.99
C ILE A 129 2.67 -12.55 9.33
N ASN A 130 3.52 -13.57 9.15
CA ASN A 130 4.84 -13.37 8.56
C ASN A 130 4.79 -12.81 7.13
N ARG A 131 3.91 -13.35 6.28
CA ARG A 131 3.75 -12.85 4.89
C ARG A 131 3.22 -11.41 4.89
N PHE A 132 2.21 -11.14 5.70
CA PHE A 132 1.56 -9.83 5.79
C PHE A 132 2.49 -8.76 6.33
N ALA A 133 3.16 -9.04 7.45
CA ALA A 133 4.13 -8.16 8.08
C ALA A 133 5.31 -7.85 7.15
N THR A 134 5.80 -8.87 6.42
CA THR A 134 6.87 -8.69 5.43
C THR A 134 6.44 -7.77 4.29
N LEU A 135 5.22 -7.93 3.76
CA LEU A 135 4.70 -7.06 2.71
C LEU A 135 4.47 -5.64 3.22
N LEU A 136 3.77 -5.47 4.33
CA LEU A 136 3.49 -4.17 4.94
C LEU A 136 4.79 -3.40 5.22
N CYS A 137 5.77 -4.07 5.84
CA CYS A 137 7.10 -3.50 6.08
C CYS A 137 7.82 -3.17 4.76
N SER A 138 7.74 -4.03 3.74
CA SER A 138 8.36 -3.78 2.44
C SER A 138 7.77 -2.56 1.73
N PHE A 139 6.46 -2.32 1.83
CA PHE A 139 5.83 -1.14 1.24
C PHE A 139 6.25 0.14 1.94
N GLY A 140 6.18 0.21 3.27
CA GLY A 140 6.63 1.40 4.03
C GLY A 140 8.11 1.72 3.77
N LEU A 141 8.94 0.68 3.68
CA LEU A 141 10.34 0.81 3.31
C LEU A 141 10.52 1.35 1.87
N ASN A 142 9.78 0.83 0.90
CA ASN A 142 9.85 1.28 -0.50
C ASN A 142 9.34 2.72 -0.68
N LEU A 143 8.25 3.08 -0.01
CA LEU A 143 7.73 4.45 0.04
C LEU A 143 8.77 5.43 0.57
N THR A 144 9.36 5.11 1.73
CA THR A 144 10.44 5.90 2.31
C THR A 144 11.58 6.11 1.32
N GLN A 145 11.95 5.09 0.54
CA GLN A 145 13.01 5.21 -0.47
C GLN A 145 12.63 6.16 -1.61
N ALA A 146 11.42 6.04 -2.16
CA ALA A 146 10.97 6.94 -3.24
C ALA A 146 10.85 8.38 -2.76
N GLU A 147 10.38 8.59 -1.52
CA GLU A 147 10.34 9.91 -0.89
C GLU A 147 11.75 10.50 -0.73
N ILE A 148 12.71 9.72 -0.24
CA ILE A 148 14.12 10.15 -0.14
C ILE A 148 14.66 10.59 -1.51
N VAL A 149 14.38 9.84 -2.58
CA VAL A 149 14.82 10.21 -3.93
C VAL A 149 14.17 11.53 -4.36
N ARG A 150 12.85 11.64 -4.20
CA ARG A 150 12.08 12.86 -4.52
C ARG A 150 12.59 14.09 -3.75
N TRP A 151 12.93 13.94 -2.47
CA TRP A 151 13.45 15.05 -1.66
C TRP A 151 14.81 15.57 -2.13
N ARG A 152 15.67 14.68 -2.65
CA ARG A 152 16.97 15.08 -3.21
C ARG A 152 16.82 15.94 -4.45
N GLU A 153 15.76 15.77 -5.22
CA GLU A 153 15.50 16.50 -6.46
C GLU A 153 14.87 17.88 -6.22
N VAL A 154 14.03 18.03 -5.19
CA VAL A 154 13.15 19.21 -5.05
C VAL A 154 13.66 20.26 -4.03
N SER A 155 14.78 20.02 -3.34
CA SER A 155 15.38 20.93 -2.34
C SER A 155 14.45 21.42 -1.21
N TRP A 156 13.31 20.76 -0.99
CA TRP A 156 12.28 21.21 -0.06
C TRP A 156 12.36 20.51 1.30
N SER A 157 12.08 21.25 2.36
CA SER A 157 11.85 20.77 3.72
C SER A 157 10.57 19.92 3.78
N ALA A 158 10.70 18.62 3.56
CA ALA A 158 9.57 17.70 3.67
C ALA A 158 9.09 17.58 5.13
N THR A 159 7.77 17.49 5.28
CA THR A 159 7.07 17.17 6.51
C THR A 159 7.54 15.83 7.09
N ARG A 160 7.62 15.79 8.42
CA ARG A 160 8.43 14.87 9.24
C ARG A 160 7.97 13.41 9.32
N GLU A 161 6.93 13.02 8.61
CA GLU A 161 6.36 11.68 8.72
C GLU A 161 6.95 10.80 7.63
N THR A 162 7.92 9.96 8.00
CA THR A 162 8.35 8.84 7.15
C THR A 162 7.52 7.63 7.47
N ASP A 163 7.28 6.81 6.44
CA ASP A 163 6.71 5.47 6.59
C ASP A 163 7.64 4.47 7.33
N LEU A 164 8.73 4.96 7.95
CA LEU A 164 9.53 4.20 8.91
C LEU A 164 8.71 3.82 10.15
N ASP A 165 7.65 4.57 10.46
CA ASP A 165 6.72 4.25 11.53
C ASP A 165 6.01 2.91 11.31
N VAL A 166 5.73 2.54 10.06
CA VAL A 166 5.17 1.23 9.71
C VAL A 166 6.08 0.10 10.20
N VAL A 167 7.40 0.24 10.04
CA VAL A 167 8.37 -0.78 10.48
C VAL A 167 8.34 -0.93 12.01
N ARG A 168 8.23 0.20 12.73
CA ARG A 168 8.12 0.21 14.20
C ARG A 168 6.81 -0.45 14.65
N MET A 169 5.71 -0.14 13.99
CA MET A 169 4.40 -0.74 14.24
C MET A 169 4.43 -2.26 14.05
N CYS A 170 4.94 -2.74 12.91
CA CYS A 170 5.05 -4.18 12.62
C CYS A 170 5.84 -4.97 13.66
N ARG A 171 6.75 -4.31 14.39
CA ARG A 171 7.61 -4.95 15.41
C ARG A 171 7.05 -4.87 16.81
N HIS A 172 5.97 -4.12 17.04
CA HIS A 172 5.40 -3.96 18.36
C HIS A 172 4.76 -5.28 18.82
N GLN A 173 5.05 -5.68 20.06
CA GLN A 173 4.45 -6.88 20.63
C GLN A 173 2.93 -6.73 20.71
N GLY A 174 2.18 -7.77 20.36
CA GLY A 174 0.72 -7.71 20.37
C GLY A 174 0.11 -7.09 19.11
N TYR A 175 0.91 -6.44 18.24
CA TYR A 175 0.38 -5.74 17.07
C TYR A 175 -0.34 -6.66 16.07
N TRP A 176 0.16 -7.90 15.91
CA TRP A 176 -0.44 -8.88 15.00
C TRP A 176 -1.39 -9.85 15.71
N LYS A 177 -1.03 -10.21 16.93
CA LYS A 177 -1.72 -11.19 17.79
C LYS A 177 -1.18 -10.99 19.21
N ASP A 178 -2.04 -11.16 20.21
CA ASP A 178 -1.65 -11.04 21.62
C ASP A 178 -0.41 -11.86 21.95
N GLY A 179 0.57 -11.21 22.59
CA GLY A 179 1.86 -11.79 22.97
C GLY A 179 2.83 -12.05 21.80
N TYR A 180 2.37 -12.01 20.55
CA TYR A 180 3.19 -12.26 19.38
C TYR A 180 4.07 -11.07 19.02
N THR A 181 5.33 -11.34 18.67
CA THR A 181 6.27 -10.35 18.14
C THR A 181 6.79 -10.83 16.80
N TRP A 182 6.53 -10.06 15.74
CA TRP A 182 7.10 -10.37 14.44
C TRP A 182 8.58 -9.99 14.40
N THR A 183 9.41 -10.91 13.91
CA THR A 183 10.84 -10.67 13.75
C THR A 183 11.11 -10.10 12.36
N LEU A 184 11.69 -8.90 12.32
CA LEU A 184 12.07 -8.23 11.08
C LEU A 184 13.22 -9.00 10.39
N PRO A 185 13.04 -9.51 9.15
CA PRO A 185 14.11 -10.20 8.43
C PRO A 185 15.34 -9.31 8.25
N ASN A 186 16.55 -9.89 8.35
CA ASN A 186 17.82 -9.15 8.28
C ASN A 186 17.92 -8.21 7.06
N VAL A 187 17.44 -8.65 5.90
CA VAL A 187 17.45 -7.84 4.66
C VAL A 187 16.58 -6.59 4.79
N LEU A 188 15.41 -6.69 5.44
CA LEU A 188 14.54 -5.54 5.69
C LEU A 188 15.08 -4.68 6.84
N ALA A 189 15.67 -5.29 7.86
CA ALA A 189 16.33 -4.59 8.96
C ALA A 189 17.50 -3.72 8.46
N ALA A 190 18.37 -4.26 7.60
CA ALA A 190 19.45 -3.49 6.99
C ALA A 190 18.92 -2.26 6.22
N LYS A 191 17.88 -2.46 5.40
CA LYS A 191 17.21 -1.36 4.67
C LYS A 191 16.59 -0.33 5.60
N HIS A 192 15.92 -0.76 6.66
CA HIS A 192 15.31 0.11 7.67
C HIS A 192 16.36 0.98 8.34
N PHE A 193 17.43 0.38 8.86
CA PHE A 193 18.48 1.12 9.56
C PHE A 193 19.23 2.08 8.63
N TYR A 194 19.57 1.65 7.42
CA TYR A 194 20.20 2.51 6.41
C TYR A 194 19.32 3.72 6.06
N ARG A 195 18.02 3.50 5.79
CA ARG A 195 17.08 4.57 5.45
C ARG A 195 16.81 5.50 6.62
N THR A 196 16.76 4.97 7.84
CA THR A 196 16.65 5.78 9.07
C THR A 196 17.82 6.73 9.20
N ALA A 197 19.06 6.23 9.09
CA ALA A 197 20.25 7.08 9.12
C ALA A 197 20.23 8.16 8.04
N LEU A 198 19.84 7.77 6.81
CA LEU A 198 19.76 8.67 5.68
C LEU A 198 18.71 9.77 5.90
N CYS A 199 17.53 9.43 6.42
CA CYS A 199 16.49 10.40 6.78
C CYS A 199 16.97 11.37 7.86
N ILE A 200 17.59 10.89 8.96
CA ILE A 200 18.06 11.77 10.04
C ILE A 200 19.08 12.79 9.50
N ARG A 201 20.03 12.34 8.67
CA ARG A 201 21.00 13.24 8.05
C ARG A 201 20.33 14.24 7.11
N LEU A 202 19.45 13.78 6.22
CA LEU A 202 18.78 14.64 5.24
C LEU A 202 17.88 15.69 5.90
N TRP A 203 17.25 15.36 7.02
CA TRP A 203 16.44 16.27 7.82
C TRP A 203 17.25 17.25 8.66
N ARG A 204 18.59 17.15 8.65
CA ARG A 204 19.50 18.00 9.41
C ARG A 204 19.13 18.13 10.89
N LYS A 205 18.65 17.04 11.51
CA LYS A 205 18.41 17.02 12.96
C LYS A 205 19.74 16.96 13.70
N THR A 206 20.39 18.12 13.84
CA THR A 206 21.75 18.27 14.38
C THR A 206 21.88 17.87 15.85
N SER A 207 20.78 17.87 16.62
CA SER A 207 20.76 17.36 17.99
C SER A 207 20.92 15.83 18.10
N GLU A 208 20.88 15.11 16.97
CA GLU A 208 20.89 13.64 16.92
C GLU A 208 22.17 13.07 16.27
N THR A 209 23.24 13.85 16.07
CA THR A 209 24.45 13.40 15.34
C THR A 209 25.08 12.12 15.88
N VAL A 210 25.14 11.94 17.21
CA VAL A 210 25.62 10.69 17.84
C VAL A 210 24.63 9.53 17.61
N VAL A 211 23.33 9.83 17.52
CA VAL A 211 22.24 8.88 17.30
C VAL A 211 22.23 8.35 15.85
N VAL A 212 22.86 9.03 14.89
CA VAL A 212 22.87 8.59 13.46
C VAL A 212 23.89 7.47 13.19
N LEU A 213 24.98 7.40 13.96
CA LEU A 213 26.02 6.38 13.73
C LEU A 213 25.56 4.97 14.10
N GLU A 214 24.69 4.84 15.09
CA GLU A 214 24.17 3.54 15.54
C GLU A 214 23.36 2.82 14.42
N PRO A 215 22.34 3.44 13.78
CA PRO A 215 21.64 2.79 12.67
C PRO A 215 22.56 2.40 11.51
N THR A 216 23.53 3.24 11.13
CA THR A 216 24.46 2.84 10.05
C THR A 216 25.36 1.67 10.43
N SER A 217 25.75 1.55 11.71
CA SER A 217 26.54 0.42 12.21
C SER A 217 25.71 -0.86 12.20
N GLN A 218 24.45 -0.79 12.63
CA GLN A 218 23.52 -1.92 12.57
C GLN A 218 23.25 -2.35 11.12
N ALA A 219 23.08 -1.41 10.20
CA ALA A 219 22.94 -1.71 8.77
C ALA A 219 24.19 -2.44 8.24
N GLN A 220 25.39 -1.98 8.59
CA GLN A 220 26.66 -2.57 8.16
C GLN A 220 26.83 -4.00 8.70
N MET A 221 26.43 -4.27 9.95
CA MET A 221 26.48 -5.63 10.52
C MET A 221 25.58 -6.60 9.76
N LEU A 222 24.40 -6.14 9.32
CA LEU A 222 23.40 -6.95 8.63
C LEU A 222 23.66 -7.10 7.13
N ALA A 223 24.36 -6.14 6.51
CA ALA A 223 24.70 -6.13 5.09
C ALA A 223 26.16 -5.66 4.87
N PRO A 224 27.16 -6.46 5.28
CA PRO A 224 28.56 -6.01 5.35
C PRO A 224 29.19 -5.68 3.99
N TYR A 225 28.61 -6.17 2.90
CA TYR A 225 29.14 -5.99 1.54
C TYR A 225 28.38 -4.94 0.73
N ASP A 226 27.42 -4.22 1.31
CA ASP A 226 26.70 -3.15 0.61
C ASP A 226 27.55 -1.87 0.55
N PRO A 227 28.01 -1.44 -0.64
CA PRO A 227 28.88 -0.27 -0.76
C PRO A 227 28.17 1.07 -0.47
N ALA A 228 26.83 1.09 -0.40
CA ALA A 228 26.09 2.30 -0.06
C ALA A 228 26.25 2.69 1.41
N ILE A 229 26.45 1.71 2.30
CA ILE A 229 26.50 1.94 3.75
C ILE A 229 27.78 2.69 4.16
N PRO A 230 29.01 2.28 3.76
CA PRO A 230 30.22 3.04 4.10
C PRO A 230 30.24 4.45 3.49
N LYS A 231 29.66 4.61 2.28
CA LYS A 231 29.51 5.91 1.64
C LYS A 231 28.62 6.83 2.49
N GLU A 232 27.53 6.31 3.01
CA GLU A 232 26.62 7.08 3.85
C GLU A 232 27.21 7.40 5.23
N GLN A 233 27.94 6.48 5.86
CA GLN A 233 28.72 6.76 7.08
C GLN A 233 29.69 7.93 6.88
N SER A 234 30.37 7.98 5.73
CA SER A 234 31.26 9.09 5.37
C SER A 234 30.51 10.41 5.19
N ASN A 235 29.31 10.37 4.62
CA ASN A 235 28.43 11.55 4.49
C ASN A 235 27.95 12.06 5.86
N ILE A 236 27.66 11.15 6.80
CA ILE A 236 27.24 11.50 8.16
C ILE A 236 28.40 12.15 8.92
N LYS A 237 29.61 11.58 8.86
CA LYS A 237 30.81 12.19 9.47
C LYS A 237 31.09 13.59 8.92
N ARG A 238 30.93 13.79 7.60
CA ARG A 238 30.94 15.11 6.94
C ARG A 238 29.98 16.08 7.57
N TRP A 239 28.72 15.68 7.61
CA TRP A 239 27.65 16.51 8.10
C TRP A 239 27.79 16.83 9.59
N ALA A 240 28.31 15.90 10.39
CA ALA A 240 28.52 16.05 11.82
C ALA A 240 29.76 16.87 12.20
N GLY A 241 30.58 17.29 11.23
CA GLY A 241 31.85 17.97 11.50
C GLY A 241 32.88 17.11 12.22
N MET A 242 32.78 15.77 12.12
CA MET A 242 33.68 14.82 12.78
C MET A 242 34.93 14.54 11.91
N PHE A 243 35.57 15.59 11.40
CA PHE A 243 36.82 15.52 10.65
C PHE A 243 37.96 16.21 11.36
#